data_AF-A0A7V9B517-F1
#
_entry.id   AF-A0A7V9B517-F1
#
_cell.length_a   1.000
_cell.length_b   1.000
_cell.length_c   1.000
_cell.angle_alpha   90.00
_cell.angle_beta   90.00
_cell.angle_gamma   90.00
#
_symmetry.space_group_name_H-M   'P 1'
#
loop_
_entity.id
_entity.type
_entity.pdbx_description
1 polymer ?
#
loop_
_entity_poly.entity_id
_entity_poly.type
_entity_poly.pdbx_seq_one_letter_code
_entity_poly.pdbx_strand_id
1 'polypeptide(L)'
;MLRTALAAIANAEAPPLDTVGPAEAVGRLVDHPRLLLAEADLVAVLRAEIADCEDTVARFEACGRADEAAALRDELDVLRAYVA
;
A
#
# COMPACT_ATOMS: atom_id res chain seq x y z
N MET A 1 6.57 6.78 -5.42
CA MET A 1 5.78 5.55 -5.14
C MET A 1 6.43 4.46 -4.29
N LEU A 2 7.69 4.07 -4.50
CA LEU A 2 8.28 2.90 -3.80
C LEU A 2 8.10 2.92 -2.27
N ARG A 3 8.30 4.08 -1.63
CA ARG A 3 8.10 4.25 -0.19
C ARG A 3 6.66 3.97 0.25
N THR A 4 5.67 4.35 -0.55
CA THR A 4 4.25 4.12 -0.27
C THR A 4 3.93 2.63 -0.40
N ALA A 5 4.41 1.96 -1.45
CA ALA A 5 4.26 0.52 -1.61
C ALA A 5 4.90 -0.27 -0.45
N LEU A 6 6.09 0.14 0.01
CA LEU A 6 6.72 -0.45 1.19
C LEU A 6 5.90 -0.23 2.47
N ALA A 7 5.26 0.94 2.62
CA ALA A 7 4.36 1.20 3.73
C ALA A 7 3.08 0.33 3.66
N ALA A 8 2.52 0.13 2.47
CA ALA A 8 1.38 -0.75 2.26
C ALA A 8 1.72 -2.21 2.62
N ILE A 9 2.91 -2.69 2.23
CA ILE A 9 3.41 -4.02 2.64
C ILE A 9 3.56 -4.09 4.16
N ALA A 10 4.20 -3.09 4.78
CA ALA A 10 4.36 -3.06 6.24
C ALA A 10 3.01 -3.06 6.99
N ASN A 11 1.97 -2.45 6.41
CA ASN A 11 0.61 -2.49 6.95
C ASN A 11 -0.05 -3.87 6.74
N ALA A 12 0.17 -4.53 5.60
CA ALA A 12 -0.33 -5.87 5.34
C ALA A 12 0.33 -6.93 6.25
N GLU A 13 1.57 -6.70 6.67
CA GLU A 13 2.25 -7.47 7.69
C GLU A 13 1.65 -7.29 9.11
N ALA A 14 0.79 -6.30 9.34
CA ALA A 14 0.21 -6.07 10.66
C ALA A 14 -0.89 -7.09 10.97
N PRO A 15 -0.93 -7.65 12.20
CA PRO A 15 -2.01 -8.54 12.60
C PRO A 15 -3.36 -7.81 12.65
N PRO A 16 -4.48 -8.48 12.35
CA PRO A 16 -5.81 -7.86 12.40
C PRO A 16 -6.15 -7.37 13.80
N LEU A 17 -6.72 -6.16 13.90
CA LEU A 17 -7.14 -5.56 15.18
C LEU A 17 -8.13 -6.48 15.93
N ASP A 18 -8.97 -7.21 15.21
CA ASP A 18 -10.00 -8.08 15.77
C ASP A 18 -9.42 -9.33 16.46
N THR A 19 -8.20 -9.72 16.05
CA THR A 19 -7.46 -10.86 16.63
C THR A 19 -6.59 -10.45 17.81
N VAL A 20 -6.33 -9.15 17.94
CA VAL A 20 -5.49 -8.55 18.95
C VAL A 20 -6.39 -7.69 19.84
N GLY A 21 -6.93 -8.28 20.91
CA GLY A 21 -7.72 -7.55 21.90
C GLY A 21 -6.96 -6.33 22.45
N PRO A 22 -7.67 -5.32 23.01
CA PRO A 22 -7.05 -4.10 23.52
C PRO A 22 -5.96 -4.45 24.53
N ALA A 23 -4.71 -4.15 24.18
CA ALA A 23 -3.56 -4.38 25.05
C ALA A 23 -3.38 -3.18 25.99
N GLU A 24 -3.31 -3.45 27.29
CA GLU A 24 -3.07 -2.41 28.29
C GLU A 24 -1.61 -1.95 28.22
N ALA A 25 -1.36 -0.83 27.52
CA ALA A 25 -0.03 -0.25 27.36
C ALA A 25 0.33 0.63 28.58
N VAL A 26 0.68 0.02 29.71
CA VAL A 26 1.13 0.77 30.90
C VAL A 26 2.58 1.21 30.73
N GLY A 27 2.77 2.39 30.13
CA GLY A 27 4.08 3.05 30.00
C GLY A 27 5.09 2.30 29.13
N ARG A 28 4.65 1.36 28.29
CA ARG A 28 5.47 0.53 27.40
C ARG A 28 4.80 0.37 26.04
N LEU A 29 5.60 0.30 24.98
CA LEU A 29 5.09 -0.14 23.69
C LEU A 29 4.69 -1.62 23.77
N VAL A 30 3.52 -1.93 23.24
CA VAL A 30 3.10 -3.31 22.98
C VAL A 30 3.44 -3.60 21.53
N ASP A 31 4.36 -4.53 21.32
CA ASP A 31 4.77 -4.98 19.99
C ASP A 31 4.06 -6.31 19.68
N HIS A 32 3.53 -6.42 18.47
CA HIS A 32 2.84 -7.62 18.00
C HIS A 32 3.65 -8.25 16.85
N PRO A 33 3.80 -9.58 16.83
CA PRO A 33 4.51 -10.25 15.76
C PRO A 33 3.84 -9.96 14.43
N ARG A 34 4.65 -9.60 13.43
CA ARG A 34 4.19 -9.40 12.06
C ARG A 34 3.78 -10.72 11.41
N LEU A 35 2.79 -10.64 10.54
CA LEU A 35 2.40 -11.70 9.63
C LEU A 35 3.51 -11.94 8.61
N LEU A 36 3.74 -13.21 8.29
CA LEU A 36 4.56 -13.58 7.13
C LEU A 36 3.67 -13.55 5.89
N LEU A 37 3.96 -12.62 4.99
CA LEU A 37 3.27 -12.53 3.70
C LEU A 37 3.86 -13.55 2.73
N ALA A 38 3.01 -14.32 2.07
CA ALA A 38 3.43 -15.08 0.91
C ALA A 38 3.65 -14.14 -0.28
N GLU A 39 4.39 -14.60 -1.28
CA GLU A 39 4.61 -13.84 -2.51
C GLU A 39 3.28 -13.42 -3.18
N ALA A 40 2.27 -14.29 -3.14
CA ALA A 40 0.93 -13.98 -3.65
C ALA A 40 0.27 -12.82 -2.90
N ASP A 41 0.50 -12.69 -1.60
CA ASP A 41 -0.05 -11.59 -0.79
C ASP A 41 0.66 -10.28 -1.13
N LEU A 42 1.98 -10.31 -1.33
CA LEU A 42 2.76 -9.15 -1.77
C LEU A 42 2.27 -8.65 -3.14
N VAL A 43 2.04 -9.56 -4.09
CA VAL A 43 1.49 -9.23 -5.40
C VAL A 43 0.08 -8.65 -5.28
N ALA A 44 -0.76 -9.18 -4.38
CA ALA A 44 -2.10 -8.66 -4.14
C ALA A 44 -2.07 -7.22 -3.59
N VAL A 45 -1.19 -6.94 -2.62
CA VAL A 45 -0.98 -5.59 -2.08
C VAL A 45 -0.55 -4.62 -3.17
N LEU A 46 0.44 -5.00 -3.99
CA LEU A 46 0.92 -4.15 -5.07
C LEU A 46 -0.16 -3.89 -6.13
N ARG A 47 -0.99 -4.88 -6.46
CA ARG A 47 -2.12 -4.72 -7.38
C ARG A 47 -3.19 -3.77 -6.85
N ALA A 48 -3.50 -3.84 -5.55
CA ALA A 48 -4.43 -2.91 -4.92
C ALA A 48 -3.91 -1.46 -5.00
N GLU A 49 -2.64 -1.24 -4.66
CA GLU A 49 -2.02 0.09 -4.75
C GLU A 49 -1.98 0.62 -6.20
N ILE A 50 -1.74 -0.25 -7.18
CA ILE A 50 -1.81 0.12 -8.60
C ILE A 50 -3.22 0.58 -8.97
N ALA A 51 -4.26 -0.15 -8.55
CA ALA A 51 -5.64 0.21 -8.85
C ALA A 51 -6.04 1.56 -8.22
N ASP A 52 -5.68 1.81 -6.96
CA ASP A 52 -5.95 3.08 -6.28
C ASP A 52 -5.24 4.27 -6.97
N CYS A 53 -4.02 4.04 -7.45
CA CYS A 53 -3.28 5.03 -8.22
C CYS A 53 -3.92 5.29 -9.59
N GLU A 54 -4.39 4.25 -10.28
CA GLU A 54 -5.10 4.38 -11.57
C GLU A 54 -6.40 5.21 -11.42
N ASP A 55 -7.17 4.97 -10.35
CA ASP A 55 -8.34 5.78 -10.01
C ASP A 55 -7.95 7.25 -9.75
N THR A 56 -6.82 7.47 -9.07
CA THR A 56 -6.30 8.81 -8.81
C THR A 56 -5.86 9.53 -10.09
N VAL A 57 -5.21 8.82 -11.02
CA VAL A 57 -4.86 9.34 -12.35
C VAL A 57 -6.13 9.80 -13.07
N ALA A 58 -7.16 8.95 -13.13
CA ALA A 58 -8.43 9.29 -13.80
C ALA A 58 -9.08 10.54 -13.19
N ARG A 59 -9.00 10.70 -11.86
CA ARG A 59 -9.48 11.91 -11.17
C ARG A 59 -8.67 13.15 -11.51
N PHE A 60 -7.34 13.06 -11.59
CA PHE A 60 -6.50 14.19 -11.99
C PHE A 60 -6.83 14.64 -13.42
N GLU A 61 -7.02 13.71 -14.34
CA GLU A 61 -7.42 14.02 -15.71
C GLU A 61 -8.78 14.70 -15.77
N ALA A 62 -9.77 14.18 -15.04
CA ALA A 62 -11.10 14.78 -14.96
C ALA A 62 -11.09 16.22 -14.40
N CYS A 63 -10.09 16.56 -13.58
CA CYS A 63 -9.90 17.90 -13.02
C CYS A 63 -8.94 18.78 -13.82
N GLY A 64 -8.47 18.35 -15.00
CA GLY A 64 -7.56 19.12 -15.85
C GLY A 64 -6.11 19.17 -15.35
N ARG A 65 -5.72 18.27 -14.45
CA ARG A 65 -4.39 18.17 -13.84
C ARG A 65 -3.51 17.17 -14.58
N ALA A 66 -3.27 17.45 -15.87
CA ALA A 66 -2.61 16.50 -16.78
C ALA A 66 -1.16 16.20 -16.40
N ASP A 67 -0.43 17.19 -15.88
CA ASP A 67 0.98 17.02 -15.48
C ASP A 67 1.10 16.08 -14.28
N GLU A 68 0.22 16.23 -13.28
CA GLU A 68 0.21 15.33 -12.12
C GLU A 68 -0.27 13.91 -12.49
N ALA A 69 -1.21 13.79 -13.42
CA ALA A 69 -1.62 12.50 -13.98
C ALA A 69 -0.45 11.81 -14.71
N ALA A 70 0.33 12.56 -15.50
CA ALA A 70 1.50 12.03 -16.21
C ALA A 70 2.59 11.58 -15.23
N ALA A 71 2.95 12.41 -14.25
CA ALA A 71 3.94 12.05 -13.24
C ALA A 71 3.54 10.78 -12.47
N LEU A 72 2.26 10.65 -12.10
CA LEU A 72 1.75 9.47 -11.41
C LEU A 72 1.78 8.21 -12.26
N ARG A 73 1.59 8.32 -13.59
CA ARG A 73 1.73 7.19 -14.52
C ARG A 73 3.17 6.69 -14.61
N ASP A 74 4.14 7.61 -14.67
CA ASP A 74 5.55 7.23 -14.68
C ASP A 74 5.92 6.45 -13.41
N GLU A 75 5.37 6.85 -12.26
CA GLU A 75 5.58 6.12 -11.01
C GLU A 75 4.87 4.75 -10.99
N LEU A 76 3.70 4.62 -11.62
CA LEU A 76 2.95 3.37 -11.73
C LEU A 76 3.68 2.32 -12.56
N ASP A 77 4.38 2.73 -13.62
CA ASP A 77 5.12 1.81 -14.49
C ASP A 77 6.25 1.10 -13.73
N VAL A 78 6.84 1.78 -12.73
CA VAL A 78 7.80 1.14 -11.82
C VAL A 78 7.14 0.04 -11.01
N LEU A 79 5.93 0.24 -10.47
CA LEU A 79 5.22 -0.77 -9.68
C LEU A 79 4.74 -1.95 -10.55
N ARG A 80 4.29 -1.67 -11.78
CA ARG A 80 3.85 -2.70 -12.73
C ARG A 80 4.94 -3.71 -13.06
N ALA A 81 6.20 -3.29 -13.09
CA ALA A 81 7.34 -4.18 -13.29
C ALA A 81 7.51 -5.26 -12.21
N TYR A 82 6.90 -5.09 -11.02
CA TYR A 82 6.98 -6.04 -9.91
C TYR A 82 5.78 -6.99 -9.80
N VAL A 83 4.76 -6.83 -10.64
CA VAL A 83 3.53 -7.67 -10.62
C VAL A 83 3.25 -8.37 -11.96
N ALA A 84 4.17 -8.22 -12.92
CA ALA A 84 4.13 -8.79 -14.26
C ALA A 84 4.49 -10.28 -14.31
#